data_AF-Q989Z7-F1
#
_entry.id   AF-Q989Z7-F1
#
_cell.length_a   1.000
_cell.length_b   1.000
_cell.length_c   1.000
_cell.angle_alpha   90.00
_cell.angle_beta   90.00
_cell.angle_gamma   90.00
#
_symmetry.space_group_name_H-M   'P 1'
#
loop_
_entity.id
_entity.type
_entity.pdbx_description
1 polymer ?
#
loop_
_entity_poly.entity_id
_entity_poly.type
_entity_poly.pdbx_seq_one_letter_code
_entity_poly.pdbx_strand_id
1 'polypeptide(L)' 'MHHEAFANPAMTLAAVDRLVHHATIFELNVESYRRREAIERKRGPGRPASYATPANVAPD' A
#
# COMPACT_ATOMS: atom_id res chain seq x y z
N MET A 1 -19.45 -12.54 -0.87
CA MET A 1 -18.40 -13.58 -0.96
C MET A 1 -17.22 -13.11 -0.13
N HIS A 2 -16.81 -13.84 0.90
CA HIS A 2 -15.56 -13.58 1.60
C HIS A 2 -14.43 -14.30 0.85
N HIS A 3 -13.50 -13.54 0.28
CA HIS A 3 -12.32 -14.06 -0.41
C HIS A 3 -11.13 -13.97 0.54
N GLU A 4 -10.97 -14.97 1.40
CA GLU A 4 -9.80 -15.09 2.25
C GLU A 4 -8.69 -15.84 1.52
N ALA A 5 -7.45 -15.34 1.62
CA ALA A 5 -6.31 -15.97 0.97
C ALA A 5 -6.00 -17.37 1.55
N PHE A 6 -6.43 -17.66 2.78
CA PHE A 6 -6.27 -18.94 3.46
C PHE A 6 -7.58 -19.38 4.10
N ALA A 7 -7.92 -20.66 3.94
CA ALA A 7 -9.21 -21.19 4.37
C ALA A 7 -9.31 -21.45 5.89
N ASN A 8 -8.18 -21.60 6.59
CA ASN A 8 -8.13 -21.79 8.05
C ASN A 8 -6.71 -21.50 8.62
N PRO A 9 -6.57 -21.35 9.95
CA PRO A 9 -5.26 -21.09 10.58
C PRO A 9 -4.20 -22.18 10.37
N ALA A 10 -4.62 -23.45 10.28
CA ALA A 10 -3.69 -24.56 10.07
C ALA A 10 -3.03 -24.49 8.67
N MET A 11 -3.77 -24.04 7.67
CA MET A 11 -3.26 -23.79 6.32
C MET A 11 -2.23 -22.65 6.32
N THR A 12 -2.48 -21.57 7.06
CA THR A 12 -1.51 -20.48 7.24
C THR A 12 -0.21 -20.98 7.85
N LEU A 13 -0.28 -21.80 8.90
CA LEU A 13 0.90 -22.37 9.55
C LEU A 13 1.69 -23.27 8.59
N ALA A 14 1.02 -24.15 7.85
CA ALA A 14 1.66 -25.02 6.87
C ALA A 14 2.35 -24.23 5.74
N ALA A 15 1.76 -23.10 5.33
CA ALA A 15 2.37 -22.23 4.33
C ALA A 15 3.61 -21.52 4.87
N VAL A 16 3.55 -20.98 6.09
CA VAL A 16 4.69 -20.34 6.75
C VAL A 16 5.83 -21.34 6.95
N ASP A 17 5.54 -22.52 7.51
CA ASP A 17 6.53 -23.58 7.76
C ASP A 17 7.33 -23.94 6.50
N ARG A 18 6.63 -24.21 5.39
CA ARG A 18 7.25 -24.53 4.10
C ARG A 18 8.08 -23.36 3.55
N LEU A 19 7.61 -22.13 3.70
CA LEU A 19 8.31 -20.94 3.24
C LEU A 19 9.63 -20.73 3.98
N VAL A 20 9.64 -20.93 5.30
CA VAL A 20 10.80 -20.62 6.15
C VAL A 20 11.85 -21.72 6.16
N HIS A 21 11.51 -22.95 5.78
CA HIS A 21 12.39 -24.13 5.89
C HIS A 21 13.77 -23.95 5.25
N HIS A 22 13.84 -23.26 4.11
CA HIS A 22 15.09 -22.93 3.42
C HIS A 22 15.14 -21.47 2.99
N ALA A 23 14.68 -20.56 3.86
CA ALA A 23 14.74 -19.13 3.60
C ALA A 23 15.92 -18.48 4.33
N THR A 24 16.54 -17.49 3.67
CA THR A 24 17.31 -16.46 4.37
C THR A 24 16.38 -15.28 4.65
N ILE A 25 16.19 -14.95 5.93
CA ILE A 25 15.31 -13.86 6.34
C ILE A 25 16.12 -12.58 6.44
N PHE A 26 15.68 -11.53 5.73
CA PHE A 26 16.25 -10.19 5.84
C PHE A 26 15.26 -9.27 6.56
N GLU A 27 15.74 -8.61 7.62
CA GLU A 27 14.98 -7.60 8.34
C GLU A 27 15.25 -6.23 7.73
N LEU A 28 14.20 -5.56 7.25
CA LEU A 28 14.27 -4.26 6.57
C LEU A 28 13.38 -3.26 7.30
N ASN A 29 13.89 -2.67 8.37
CA ASN A 29 13.19 -1.64 9.16
C ASN A 29 13.46 -0.22 8.62
N VAL A 30 13.25 -0.02 7.32
CA VAL A 30 13.48 1.27 6.65
C VAL A 30 12.15 1.98 6.38
N GLU A 31 12.19 3.29 6.24
CA GLU A 31 11.03 4.06 5.80
C GLU A 31 10.49 3.54 4.45
N SER A 32 9.16 3.51 4.30
CA SER A 32 8.50 3.19 3.05
C SER A 32 8.89 4.19 1.95
N TYR A 33 9.58 3.71 0.92
CA TYR A 33 9.91 4.48 -0.28
C TYR A 33 8.66 5.14 -0.90
N ARG A 34 7.55 4.39 -1.00
CA ARG A 34 6.30 4.89 -1.58
C ARG A 34 5.71 6.03 -0.76
N ARG A 35 5.83 5.96 0.57
CA ARG A 35 5.38 7.03 1.47
C ARG A 35 6.18 8.30 1.22
N ARG A 36 7.52 8.20 1.24
CA ARG A 36 8.44 9.31 0.98
C ARG A 36 8.15 9.97 -0.38
N GLU A 37 8.04 9.18 -1.44
CA GLU A 37 7.69 9.64 -2.79
C GLU A 37 6.32 10.34 -2.85
N ALA A 38 5.31 9.79 -2.18
CA ALA A 38 3.98 10.41 -2.15
C ALA A 38 4.00 11.77 -1.43
N ILE A 39 4.82 11.91 -0.39
CA ILE A 39 5.03 13.19 0.31
C ILE A 39 5.73 14.18 -0.63
N GLU A 40 6.81 13.77 -1.30
CA GLU A 40 7.54 14.64 -2.24
C GLU A 40 6.65 15.10 -3.40
N ARG A 41 5.81 14.22 -3.96
CA ARG A 41 4.84 14.60 -5.00
C ARG A 41 3.80 15.61 -4.51
N LYS A 42 3.43 15.58 -3.23
CA LYS A 42 2.52 16.58 -2.64
C LYS A 42 3.21 17.93 -2.40
N ARG A 43 4.55 17.96 -2.26
CA ARG A 43 5.35 19.17 -2.09
C ARG A 43 5.63 19.90 -3.41
N GLY A 44 5.64 19.18 -4.53
CA GLY A 44 5.68 19.78 -5.86
C GLY A 44 4.44 20.63 -6.14
N PRO A 45 4.45 21.51 -7.17
CA PRO A 45 3.26 22.24 -7.57
C PRO A 45 2.13 21.23 -7.78
N GLY A 46 1.04 21.39 -7.04
CA GLY A 46 -0.11 20.48 -7.10
C GLY A 46 -0.60 20.31 -8.54
N ARG A 47 -1.44 19.29 -8.78
CA ARG A 47 -2.00 19.04 -10.12
C ARG A 47 -2.53 20.35 -10.70
N PRO A 48 -2.08 20.77 -11.91
CA PRO A 48 -2.45 22.08 -12.45
C PRO A 48 -3.97 22.24 -12.48
N ALA A 49 -4.45 23.42 -12.10
CA ALA A 49 -5.87 23.73 -11.92
C ALA A 49 -6.75 23.35 -13.12
N SER A 50 -6.15 23.27 -14.33
CA SER A 50 -6.78 22.76 -15.55
C SER A 50 -7.40 21.36 -15.43
N TYR A 51 -6.98 20.54 -14.47
CA TYR A 51 -7.48 19.17 -14.29
C TYR A 51 -8.08 18.92 -12.89
N ALA A 52 -8.36 19.97 -12.11
CA ALA A 52 -9.07 19.84 -10.85
C ALA A 52 -10.59 19.79 -11.14
N THR A 53 -11.26 18.73 -10.69
CA THR A 53 -12.71 18.60 -10.82
C THR A 53 -13.41 19.79 -10.13
N PRO A 54 -14.35 20.51 -10.77
CA PRO A 54 -15.02 21.65 -10.16
C PRO A 54 -16.13 21.14 -9.23
N ALA A 55 -15.78 20.79 -8.00
CA ALA A 55 -16.76 20.31 -7.01
C ALA A 55 -17.35 21.43 -6.13
N ASN A 56 -16.95 22.70 -6.28
CA ASN A 56 -17.52 23.80 -5.48
C ASN A 56 -17.52 25.13 -6.25
N VAL A 57 -18.45 25.29 -7.19
CA VAL A 57 -18.91 26.63 -7.61
C VAL A 57 -20.35 26.72 -7.12
N ALA A 58 -20.52 27.25 -5.90
CA ALA A 58 -21.83 27.68 -5.46
C ALA A 58 -22.22 28.93 -6.30
N PRO A 59 -23.41 28.98 -6.93
CA PRO A 59 -23.90 30.23 -7.50
C PRO A 59 -24.49 31.08 -6.36
N ASP A 60 -24.18 32.38 -6.40
CA ASP A 60 -24.83 33.42 -5.59
C ASP A 60 -26.34 33.51 -5.87
#